data_AF-A0A935LX10-F1
#
_entry.id   AF-A0A935LX10-F1
#
_cell.length_a   1.000
_cell.length_b   1.000
_cell.length_c   1.000
_cell.angle_alpha   90.00
_cell.angle_beta   90.00
_cell.angle_gamma   90.00
#
_symmetry.space_group_name_H-M   'P 1'
#
loop_
_entity.id
_entity.type
_entity.pdbx_description
1 polymer ?
#
loop_
_entity_poly.entity_id
_entity_poly.type
_entity_poly.pdbx_seq_one_letter_code
_entity_poly.pdbx_strand_id
1 'polypeptide(L)'
;MKHYKYFSLLGISLLVFAFVSCKKALEILPEDKLDRSMMYNTLADADAAVLGIYGQMAGLGEKYIVLNELRADLVDITRNADPWLQQINNHEVTVDNPYADPTDFYKVIFSCNDALKNFKIMADLGKLSQQEFDQRYSDIAVLRTGCIFS
;
A
#
# COMPACT_ATOMS: atom_id res chain seq x y z
N MET A 1 10.80 60.58 33.92
CA MET A 1 10.92 60.39 32.45
C MET A 1 11.76 59.17 32.02
N LYS A 2 12.63 58.56 32.86
CA LYS A 2 13.38 57.34 32.48
C LYS A 2 12.52 56.07 32.44
N HIS A 3 11.60 55.87 33.40
CA HIS A 3 10.79 54.65 33.52
C HIS A 3 9.81 54.40 32.34
N TYR A 4 9.27 55.46 31.72
CA TYR A 4 8.43 55.36 30.51
C TYR A 4 9.18 54.79 29.30
N LYS A 5 10.47 55.14 29.14
CA LYS A 5 11.30 54.62 28.05
C LYS A 5 11.59 53.12 28.23
N TYR A 6 11.79 52.66 29.47
CA TYR A 6 11.95 51.23 29.77
C TYR A 6 10.64 50.46 29.58
N PHE A 7 9.50 51.02 29.99
CA PHE A 7 8.19 50.38 29.80
C PHE A 7 7.80 50.27 28.31
N SER A 8 8.13 51.30 27.52
CA SER A 8 7.98 51.29 26.06
C SER A 8 8.90 50.26 25.39
N LEU A 9 10.16 50.14 25.83
CA LEU A 9 11.09 49.11 25.34
C LEU A 9 10.62 47.68 25.67
N LEU A 10 10.05 47.48 26.86
CA LEU A 10 9.55 46.18 27.33
C LEU A 10 8.30 45.75 26.55
N GLY A 11 7.43 46.69 26.22
CA GLY A 11 6.27 46.47 25.34
C GLY A 11 6.66 46.09 23.91
N ILE A 12 7.69 46.72 23.34
CA ILE A 12 8.20 46.39 22.00
C ILE A 12 8.84 44.99 21.99
N SER A 13 9.60 44.63 23.03
CA SER A 13 10.18 43.30 23.18
C SER A 13 9.12 42.20 23.22
N LEU A 14 8.04 42.40 23.98
CA LEU A 14 6.92 41.45 24.08
C LEU A 14 6.19 41.26 22.74
N LEU A 15 6.11 42.31 21.93
CA LEU A 15 5.45 42.29 20.61
C LEU A 15 6.28 41.55 19.55
N VAL A 16 7.61 41.52 19.69
CA VAL A 16 8.51 40.75 18.80
C VAL A 16 8.38 39.24 19.07
N PHE A 17 8.13 38.83 20.32
CA PHE A 17 7.88 37.42 20.65
C PHE A 17 6.55 36.88 20.12
N ALA A 18 5.57 37.75 19.83
CA ALA A 18 4.27 37.35 19.30
C ALA A 18 4.32 36.84 17.84
N PHE A 19 5.41 37.11 17.11
CA PHE A 19 5.58 36.63 15.72
C PHE A 19 6.38 35.32 15.61
N VAL A 20 6.89 34.76 16.71
CA VAL A 20 7.59 33.46 16.70
C VAL A 20 6.55 32.33 16.70
N SER A 21 5.95 32.11 15.53
CA SER A 21 5.03 31.00 15.28
C SER A 21 5.79 29.67 15.30
N CYS A 22 5.53 28.84 16.32
CA CYS A 22 6.14 27.53 16.48
C CYS A 22 5.47 26.49 15.57
N LYS A 23 5.72 26.57 14.25
CA LYS A 23 5.12 25.64 13.26
C LYS A 23 5.49 24.16 13.51
N LYS A 24 6.69 23.92 14.05
CA LYS A 24 7.22 22.56 14.30
C LYS A 24 6.50 21.79 15.42
N ALA A 25 5.73 22.45 16.28
CA ALA A 25 4.95 21.78 17.33
C ALA A 25 3.64 21.16 16.82
N LEU A 26 3.21 21.51 15.60
CA LEU A 26 1.95 21.04 15.01
C LEU A 26 2.13 19.97 13.92
N GLU A 27 3.35 19.74 13.43
CA GLU A 27 3.67 18.63 12.52
C GLU A 27 3.99 17.38 13.35
N ILE A 28 2.96 16.79 13.95
CA ILE A 28 3.06 15.46 14.56
C ILE A 28 2.92 14.46 13.42
N LEU A 29 4.04 13.93 12.94
CA LEU A 29 4.04 12.79 12.04
C LEU A 29 3.54 11.56 12.81
N PRO A 30 2.66 10.73 12.23
CA PRO A 30 2.26 9.48 12.86
C PRO A 30 3.47 8.55 13.01
N GLU A 31 3.72 8.04 14.22
CA GLU A 31 4.88 7.16 14.50
C GLU A 31 4.72 5.78 13.83
N ASP A 32 3.48 5.26 13.77
CA ASP A 32 3.19 3.90 13.30
C ASP A 32 2.66 3.81 11.87
N LYS A 33 2.49 4.94 11.17
CA LYS A 33 1.94 4.96 9.80
C LYS A 33 2.80 5.83 8.92
N LEU A 34 3.21 5.28 7.77
CA LEU A 34 3.88 6.09 6.75
C LEU A 34 2.90 7.12 6.19
N ASP A 35 3.29 8.39 6.22
CA ASP A 35 2.55 9.44 5.52
C ASP A 35 2.67 9.25 4.00
N ARG A 36 1.59 9.56 3.27
CA ARG A 36 1.56 9.37 1.81
C ARG A 36 2.62 10.19 1.08
N SER A 37 2.99 11.36 1.59
CA SER A 37 4.04 12.18 0.99
C SER A 37 5.43 11.53 1.10
N MET A 38 5.61 10.62 2.05
CA MET A 38 6.88 9.95 2.32
C MET A 38 7.04 8.60 1.61
N MET A 39 5.97 8.05 1.02
CA MET A 39 5.93 6.65 0.58
C MET A 39 6.74 6.31 -0.68
N TYR A 40 7.13 7.30 -1.49
CA TYR A 40 7.79 7.09 -2.79
C TYR A 40 8.88 8.13 -3.04
N ASN A 41 9.89 8.17 -2.17
CA ASN A 41 10.97 9.16 -2.25
C ASN A 41 12.33 8.57 -2.60
N THR A 42 12.58 7.34 -2.19
CA THR A 42 13.86 6.66 -2.38
C THR A 42 13.68 5.34 -3.12
N LEU A 43 14.78 4.84 -3.68
CA LEU A 43 14.82 3.50 -4.26
C LEU A 43 14.35 2.43 -3.27
N ALA A 44 14.73 2.56 -1.99
CA ALA A 44 14.36 1.64 -0.93
C ALA A 44 12.85 1.65 -0.66
N ASP A 45 12.19 2.81 -0.75
CA ASP A 45 10.72 2.88 -0.61
C ASP A 45 10.02 2.16 -1.77
N ALA A 46 10.56 2.29 -2.99
CA ALA A 46 10.05 1.58 -4.14
C ALA A 46 10.24 0.06 -4.01
N ASP A 47 11.38 -0.40 -3.49
CA ASP A 47 11.64 -1.82 -3.20
C ASP A 47 10.73 -2.36 -2.10
N ALA A 48 10.51 -1.59 -1.05
CA ALA A 48 9.57 -1.93 0.00
C ALA A 48 8.13 -2.06 -0.53
N ALA A 49 7.73 -1.18 -1.45
CA ALA A 49 6.43 -1.26 -2.12
C ALA A 49 6.30 -2.54 -2.97
N VAL A 50 7.34 -2.88 -3.74
CA VAL A 50 7.37 -4.13 -4.52
C VAL A 50 7.25 -5.35 -3.60
N LEU A 51 8.07 -5.41 -2.55
CA LEU A 51 8.04 -6.51 -1.58
C LEU A 51 6.69 -6.63 -0.87
N GLY A 52 6.07 -5.50 -0.51
CA GLY A 52 4.75 -5.48 0.09
C GLY A 52 3.67 -6.10 -0.82
N ILE A 53 3.72 -5.78 -2.11
CA ILE A 53 2.79 -6.35 -3.11
C ILE A 53 3.03 -7.86 -3.30
N TYR A 54 4.29 -8.29 -3.36
CA TYR A 54 4.61 -9.72 -3.35
C TYR A 54 4.07 -10.45 -2.12
N GLY A 55 4.14 -9.81 -0.94
CA GLY A 55 3.55 -10.34 0.29
C GLY A 55 2.03 -10.50 0.21
N GLN A 56 1.34 -9.52 -0.37
CA GLN A 56 -0.11 -9.65 -0.62
C GLN A 56 -0.43 -10.78 -1.60
N MET A 57 0.34 -10.91 -2.69
CA MET A 57 0.17 -11.98 -3.67
C MET A 57 0.39 -13.36 -3.04
N ALA A 58 1.41 -13.51 -2.20
CA ALA A 58 1.67 -14.75 -1.48
C ALA A 58 0.48 -15.16 -0.59
N GLY A 59 -0.23 -14.18 -0.02
CA GLY A 59 -1.45 -14.40 0.75
C GLY A 59 -2.62 -14.98 -0.06
N LEU A 60 -2.60 -14.87 -1.39
CA LEU A 60 -3.62 -15.46 -2.27
C LEU A 60 -3.36 -16.93 -2.60
N GLY A 61 -2.22 -17.49 -2.19
CA GLY A 61 -1.79 -18.84 -2.58
C GLY A 61 -2.81 -19.94 -2.25
N GLU A 62 -3.41 -19.90 -1.05
CA GLU A 62 -4.45 -20.87 -0.66
C GLU A 62 -5.67 -20.78 -1.59
N LYS A 63 -6.22 -19.57 -1.77
CA LYS A 63 -7.37 -19.33 -2.64
C LYS A 63 -7.09 -19.77 -4.07
N TYR A 64 -5.88 -19.47 -4.57
CA TYR A 64 -5.46 -19.86 -5.91
C TYR A 64 -5.39 -21.39 -6.08
N ILE A 65 -4.81 -22.11 -5.12
CA ILE A 65 -4.74 -23.58 -5.18
C ILE A 65 -6.14 -24.19 -5.06
N VAL A 66 -6.94 -23.75 -4.09
CA VAL A 66 -8.29 -24.25 -3.86
C VAL A 66 -9.15 -24.07 -5.11
N LEU A 67 -9.15 -22.88 -5.72
CA LEU A 67 -9.95 -22.63 -6.91
C LEU A 67 -9.49 -23.44 -8.13
N ASN A 68 -8.20 -23.69 -8.31
CA ASN A 68 -7.71 -24.39 -9.49
C ASN A 68 -7.76 -25.92 -9.35
N GLU A 69 -7.38 -26.46 -8.19
CA GLU A 69 -7.22 -27.90 -7.99
C GLU A 69 -8.53 -28.60 -7.61
N LEU A 70 -9.35 -28.03 -6.72
CA LEU A 70 -10.62 -28.66 -6.31
C LEU A 70 -11.69 -28.63 -7.40
N ARG A 71 -11.53 -27.82 -8.44
CA ARG A 71 -12.43 -27.82 -9.60
C ARG A 71 -12.03 -28.86 -10.64
N ALA A 72 -10.83 -29.40 -10.52
CA ALA A 72 -10.28 -30.44 -11.37
C ALA A 72 -10.57 -31.83 -10.77
N ASP A 73 -10.06 -32.88 -11.42
CA ASP A 73 -10.31 -34.29 -11.07
C ASP A 73 -9.19 -34.92 -10.22
N LEU A 74 -8.13 -34.17 -9.89
CA LEU A 74 -6.94 -34.69 -9.21
C LEU A 74 -7.02 -34.61 -7.68
N VAL A 75 -7.73 -33.62 -7.13
CA VAL A 75 -7.89 -33.38 -5.69
C VAL A 75 -9.36 -33.51 -5.33
N ASP A 76 -9.66 -34.16 -4.20
CA ASP A 76 -11.02 -34.35 -3.70
C ASP A 76 -11.14 -33.97 -2.22
N ILE A 77 -12.36 -33.71 -1.79
CA ILE A 77 -12.69 -33.33 -0.42
C ILE A 77 -12.71 -34.55 0.51
N THR A 78 -12.45 -34.32 1.80
CA THR A 78 -12.70 -35.33 2.83
C THR A 78 -14.14 -35.25 3.34
N ARG A 79 -14.62 -36.30 4.02
CA ARG A 79 -15.97 -36.32 4.63
C ARG A 79 -16.24 -35.19 5.62
N ASN A 80 -15.21 -34.59 6.19
CA ASN A 80 -15.30 -33.50 7.16
C ASN A 80 -14.91 -32.14 6.56
N ALA A 81 -14.81 -32.03 5.23
CA ALA A 81 -14.46 -30.78 4.57
C ALA A 81 -15.50 -29.69 4.84
N ASP A 82 -15.04 -28.46 4.92
CA ASP A 82 -15.89 -27.28 5.08
C ASP A 82 -16.91 -27.17 3.92
N PRO A 83 -18.17 -26.79 4.18
CA PRO A 83 -19.19 -26.61 3.14
C PRO A 83 -18.74 -25.75 1.94
N TRP A 84 -17.90 -24.75 2.16
CA TRP A 84 -17.39 -23.88 1.08
C TRP A 84 -16.49 -24.63 0.11
N LEU A 85 -15.68 -25.58 0.61
CA LEU A 85 -14.83 -26.43 -0.23
C LEU A 85 -15.67 -27.48 -0.98
N GLN A 86 -16.71 -28.01 -0.34
CA GLN A 86 -17.63 -28.96 -1.00
C GLN A 86 -18.34 -28.31 -2.19
N GLN A 87 -18.78 -27.05 -2.05
CA GLN A 87 -19.39 -26.30 -3.14
C GLN A 87 -18.45 -26.12 -4.33
N ILE A 88 -17.16 -25.89 -4.10
CA ILE A 88 -16.16 -25.75 -5.16
C ILE A 88 -15.96 -27.08 -5.88
N ASN A 89 -15.82 -28.17 -5.13
CA ASN A 89 -15.64 -29.53 -5.66
C ASN A 89 -16.84 -30.02 -6.48
N ASN A 90 -18.06 -29.70 -6.03
CA ASN A 90 -19.30 -30.09 -6.71
C ASN A 90 -19.74 -29.10 -7.80
N HIS A 91 -18.97 -28.03 -8.04
CA HIS A 91 -19.31 -26.94 -8.98
C HIS A 91 -20.64 -26.22 -8.67
N GLU A 92 -21.01 -26.15 -7.39
CA GLU A 92 -22.24 -25.52 -6.86
C GLU A 92 -21.92 -24.27 -6.01
N VAL A 93 -20.95 -23.46 -6.46
CA VAL A 93 -20.46 -22.28 -5.74
C VAL A 93 -21.55 -21.21 -5.62
N THR A 94 -21.80 -20.75 -4.39
CA THR A 94 -22.70 -19.62 -4.11
C THR A 94 -21.95 -18.29 -4.04
N VAL A 95 -22.69 -17.18 -4.11
CA VAL A 95 -22.13 -15.82 -4.07
C VAL A 95 -21.42 -15.52 -2.74
N ASP A 96 -21.82 -16.18 -1.66
CA ASP A 96 -21.27 -15.95 -0.32
C ASP A 96 -19.99 -16.78 -0.05
N ASN A 97 -19.51 -17.56 -1.02
CA ASN A 97 -18.36 -18.41 -0.82
C ASN A 97 -17.06 -17.58 -0.74
N PRO A 98 -16.32 -17.62 0.39
CA PRO A 98 -15.15 -16.78 0.62
C PRO A 98 -13.99 -17.09 -0.32
N TYR A 99 -13.91 -18.32 -0.83
CA TYR A 99 -12.88 -18.73 -1.79
C TYR A 99 -13.17 -18.17 -3.19
N ALA A 100 -14.45 -18.00 -3.54
CA ALA A 100 -14.87 -17.48 -4.84
C ALA A 100 -14.93 -15.94 -4.90
N ASP A 101 -14.77 -15.25 -3.77
CA ASP A 101 -14.76 -13.79 -3.72
C ASP A 101 -13.51 -13.21 -4.42
N PRO A 102 -13.67 -12.42 -5.50
CA PRO A 102 -12.55 -11.83 -6.23
C PRO A 102 -11.94 -10.62 -5.51
N THR A 103 -12.54 -10.14 -4.42
CA THR A 103 -12.13 -8.91 -3.72
C THR A 103 -10.64 -8.89 -3.36
N ASP A 104 -10.06 -10.02 -2.95
CA ASP A 104 -8.65 -10.06 -2.57
C ASP A 104 -7.70 -9.92 -3.78
N PHE A 105 -8.06 -10.46 -4.95
CA PHE A 105 -7.31 -10.22 -6.18
C PHE A 105 -7.37 -8.74 -6.58
N TYR A 106 -8.53 -8.10 -6.44
CA TYR A 106 -8.68 -6.67 -6.73
C TYR A 106 -7.87 -5.78 -5.79
N LYS A 107 -7.70 -6.16 -4.52
CA LYS A 107 -6.82 -5.43 -3.58
C LYS A 107 -5.38 -5.43 -4.09
N VAL A 108 -4.86 -6.56 -4.55
CA VAL A 108 -3.51 -6.66 -5.13
C VAL A 108 -3.41 -5.83 -6.41
N ILE A 109 -4.40 -5.94 -7.31
CA ILE A 109 -4.44 -5.14 -8.56
C ILE A 109 -4.41 -3.64 -8.24
N PHE A 110 -5.15 -3.20 -7.23
CA PHE A 110 -5.17 -1.81 -6.80
C PHE A 110 -3.81 -1.36 -6.28
N SER A 111 -3.16 -2.16 -5.42
CA SER A 111 -1.81 -1.88 -4.93
C SER A 111 -0.78 -1.84 -6.07
N CYS A 112 -0.88 -2.74 -7.06
CA CYS A 112 -0.06 -2.69 -8.27
C CYS A 112 -0.25 -1.39 -9.05
N ASN A 113 -1.51 -0.96 -9.26
CA ASN A 113 -1.81 0.26 -10.00
C ASN A 113 -1.30 1.52 -9.29
N ASP A 114 -1.39 1.56 -7.97
CA ASP A 114 -0.81 2.65 -7.17
C ASP A 114 0.72 2.69 -7.30
N ALA A 115 1.39 1.54 -7.14
CA ALA A 115 2.85 1.45 -7.28
C ALA A 115 3.32 1.88 -8.67
N LEU A 116 2.70 1.37 -9.75
CA LEU A 116 3.07 1.74 -11.12
C LEU A 116 2.92 3.24 -11.39
N LYS A 117 1.87 3.86 -10.86
CA LYS A 117 1.66 5.31 -10.98
C LYS A 117 2.78 6.07 -10.27
N ASN A 118 3.13 5.67 -9.05
CA ASN A 118 4.15 6.36 -8.26
C ASN A 118 5.57 6.12 -8.79
N PHE A 119 5.89 4.93 -9.29
CA PHE A 119 7.18 4.65 -9.94
C PHE A 119 7.38 5.52 -11.17
N LYS A 120 6.33 5.77 -11.96
CA LYS A 120 6.38 6.71 -13.08
C LYS A 120 6.70 8.12 -12.60
N ILE A 121 6.04 8.59 -11.55
CA ILE A 121 6.33 9.91 -10.95
C ILE A 121 7.78 9.98 -10.44
N MET A 122 8.27 8.93 -9.79
CA MET A 122 9.66 8.87 -9.32
C MET A 122 10.67 8.94 -10.47
N ALA A 123 10.41 8.24 -11.58
CA ALA A 123 11.24 8.31 -12.78
C ALA A 123 11.21 9.71 -13.41
N ASP A 124 10.03 10.32 -13.54
CA ASP A 124 9.86 11.68 -14.07
C ASP A 124 10.58 12.74 -13.22
N LEU A 125 10.69 12.51 -11.90
CA LEU A 125 11.44 13.35 -10.95
C LEU A 125 12.94 13.02 -10.89
N GLY A 126 13.43 12.04 -11.65
CA GLY A 126 14.83 11.60 -11.62
C GLY A 126 15.25 10.88 -10.33
N LYS A 127 14.28 10.39 -9.53
CA LYS A 127 14.53 9.59 -8.32
C LYS A 127 14.84 8.13 -8.63
N LEU A 128 14.44 7.66 -9.82
CA LEU A 128 14.79 6.36 -10.37
C LEU A 128 15.49 6.58 -11.70
N SER A 129 16.59 5.86 -11.92
CA SER A 129 17.13 5.69 -13.27
C SER A 129 16.15 4.88 -14.13
N GLN A 130 16.29 4.98 -15.45
CA GLN A 130 15.43 4.23 -16.38
C GLN A 130 15.50 2.72 -16.11
N GLN A 131 16.70 2.18 -15.84
CA GLN A 131 16.87 0.76 -15.55
C GLN A 131 16.17 0.35 -14.23
N GLU A 132 16.26 1.17 -13.19
CA GLU A 132 15.60 0.91 -11.91
C GLU A 132 14.07 0.97 -12.03
N PHE A 133 13.56 1.88 -12.85
CA PHE A 133 12.14 1.97 -13.18
C PHE A 133 11.69 0.74 -13.97
N ASP A 134 12.39 0.37 -15.05
CA ASP A 134 12.02 -0.73 -15.94
C ASP A 134 11.95 -2.07 -15.20
N GLN A 135 12.91 -2.32 -14.29
CA GLN A 135 12.91 -3.52 -13.45
C GLN A 135 11.64 -3.59 -12.58
N ARG A 136 11.36 -2.54 -11.80
CA ARG A 136 10.22 -2.51 -10.87
C ARG A 136 8.89 -2.46 -11.60
N TYR A 137 8.84 -1.79 -12.75
CA TYR A 137 7.69 -1.81 -13.63
C TYR A 137 7.38 -3.25 -14.08
N SER A 138 8.40 -3.98 -14.52
CA SER A 138 8.26 -5.35 -15.00
C SER A 138 7.75 -6.28 -13.90
N ASP A 139 8.34 -6.20 -12.70
CA ASP A 139 7.92 -7.01 -11.54
C ASP A 139 6.43 -6.78 -11.22
N ILE A 140 6.01 -5.52 -11.07
CA ILE A 140 4.62 -5.19 -10.75
C ILE A 140 3.66 -5.47 -11.89
N ALA A 141 4.07 -5.25 -13.14
CA ALA A 141 3.24 -5.52 -14.30
C ALA A 141 2.88 -7.00 -14.39
N VAL A 142 3.85 -7.90 -14.16
CA VAL A 142 3.62 -9.36 -14.15
C VAL A 142 2.62 -9.74 -13.06
N LEU A 143 2.81 -9.25 -11.83
CA LEU A 143 1.90 -9.54 -10.72
C LEU A 143 0.46 -9.06 -11.00
N ARG A 144 0.33 -7.84 -11.53
CA ARG A 144 -0.97 -7.29 -11.92
C ARG A 144 -1.64 -8.14 -12.99
N THR A 145 -0.90 -8.52 -14.04
CA THR A 145 -1.47 -9.35 -15.12
C THR A 145 -1.87 -10.72 -14.59
N GLY A 146 -1.06 -11.36 -13.74
CA GLY A 146 -1.40 -12.65 -13.13
C GLY A 146 -2.72 -12.60 -12.37
N CYS A 147 -2.94 -11.55 -11.57
CA CYS A 147 -4.21 -11.35 -10.86
C CYS A 147 -5.41 -11.08 -11.78
N ILE A 148 -5.22 -10.51 -12.96
CA ILE A 148 -6.31 -10.25 -13.92
C ILE A 148 -6.72 -11.55 -14.64
N PHE A 149 -5.78 -12.47 -14.84
CA PHE A 149 -6.04 -13.75 -15.50
C PHE A 149 -6.54 -14.84 -14.55
N SER A 150 -6.45 -14.62 -13.23
CA SER A 150 -6.93 -15.54 -12.18
C SER A 150 -8.39 -15.26 -11.87
#